data_AF-A0A6L3CEM1-F1
#
_entry.id   AF-A0A6L3CEM1-F1
#
_cell.length_a   1.000
_cell.length_b   1.000
_cell.length_c   1.000
_cell.angle_alpha   90.00
_cell.angle_beta   90.00
_cell.angle_gamma   90.00
#
_symmetry.space_group_name_H-M   'P 1'
#
loop_
_entity.id
_entity.type
_entity.pdbx_description
1 polymer ?
#
loop_
_entity_poly.entity_id
_entity_poly.type
_entity_poly.pdbx_seq_one_letter_code
_entity_poly.pdbx_strand_id
1 'polypeptide(L)' 'MQSNTGKVYLVGAGPGDPSLITVKGLKILRTADAIVFDRLASPRLLLEARTSAKM' A
#
# COMPACT_ATOMS: atom_id res chain seq x y z
N MET A 1 -8.14 5.17 -28.43
CA MET A 1 -8.59 5.08 -27.02
C MET A 1 -7.41 4.61 -26.20
N GLN A 2 -6.85 5.42 -25.30
CA GLN A 2 -5.89 4.90 -24.32
C GLN A 2 -6.69 4.07 -23.32
N SER A 3 -6.41 2.77 -23.24
CA SER A 3 -6.99 1.93 -22.19
C SER A 3 -6.41 2.42 -20.87
N ASN A 4 -7.28 2.85 -19.95
CA ASN A 4 -6.86 3.28 -18.61
C ASN A 4 -6.56 2.01 -17.78
N THR A 5 -5.46 1.33 -18.11
CA THR A 5 -5.11 0.05 -17.50
C THR A 5 -4.62 0.30 -16.09
N GLY A 6 -5.43 -0.11 -15.10
CA GLY A 6 -5.02 -0.09 -13.70
C GLY A 6 -3.80 -0.98 -13.46
N LYS A 7 -3.01 -0.64 -12.43
CA LYS A 7 -1.87 -1.46 -11.98
C LYS A 7 -2.17 -2.01 -10.59
N VAL A 8 -1.87 -3.29 -10.40
CA VAL A 8 -1.95 -3.96 -9.10
C VAL A 8 -0.54 -4.32 -8.64
N TYR A 9 -0.23 -4.01 -7.39
CA TYR A 9 1.04 -4.35 -6.76
C TYR A 9 0.76 -5.26 -5.56
N LEU A 10 1.39 -6.43 -5.52
CA LEU A 10 1.48 -7.25 -4.31
C LEU A 10 2.68 -6.78 -3.51
N VAL A 11 2.42 -6.24 -2.32
CA VAL A 11 3.45 -5.65 -1.45
C VAL A 11 3.44 -6.40 -0.14
N GLY A 12 4.60 -6.95 0.26
CA GLY A 12 4.77 -7.49 1.60
C GLY A 12 4.80 -6.36 2.63
N ALA A 13 3.92 -6.42 3.63
CA ALA A 13 3.82 -5.45 4.71
C ALA A 13 5.00 -5.53 5.71
N GLY A 14 5.79 -6.61 5.67
CA GLY A 14 6.78 -6.93 6.70
C GLY A 14 6.11 -7.54 7.95
N PRO A 15 6.88 -7.78 9.03
CA PRO A 15 6.39 -8.48 10.22
C PRO A 15 5.61 -7.59 11.21
N GLY A 16 5.42 -6.30 10.89
CA GLY A 16 4.57 -5.38 11.66
C GLY A 16 5.23 -4.05 12.03
N ASP A 17 6.56 -4.02 12.09
CA ASP A 17 7.33 -2.77 12.18
C ASP A 17 7.30 -2.04 10.82
N PRO A 18 6.76 -0.80 10.74
CA PRO A 18 6.69 -0.04 9.49
C PRO A 18 8.05 0.23 8.83
N SER A 19 9.14 0.23 9.59
CA SER A 19 10.49 0.44 9.04
C SER A 19 11.00 -0.76 8.22
N LEU A 20 10.36 -1.93 8.36
CA LEU A 20 10.75 -3.17 7.68
C LEU A 20 10.01 -3.40 6.36
N ILE A 21 9.10 -2.50 5.96
CA ILE A 21 8.58 -2.51 4.59
C ILE A 21 9.69 -2.10 3.61
N THR A 22 9.66 -2.64 2.39
CA THR A 22 10.60 -2.20 1.36
C THR A 22 10.37 -0.75 0.95
N VAL A 23 11.43 -0.05 0.55
CA VAL A 23 11.35 1.34 0.04
C VAL A 23 10.35 1.48 -1.12
N LYS A 24 10.29 0.48 -2.01
CA LYS A 24 9.33 0.47 -3.13
C LYS A 24 7.89 0.25 -2.63
N GLY A 25 7.69 -0.64 -1.68
CA GLY A 25 6.38 -0.90 -1.06
C GLY A 25 5.81 0.35 -0.40
N LEU A 26 6.61 1.06 0.39
CA LEU A 26 6.20 2.32 1.02
C LEU A 26 5.84 3.40 0.00
N LYS A 27 6.62 3.53 -1.08
CA LYS A 27 6.31 4.46 -2.17
C LYS A 27 4.97 4.15 -2.83
N ILE A 28 4.69 2.86 -3.09
CA ILE A 28 3.42 2.42 -3.67
C ILE A 28 2.28 2.75 -2.71
N LEU A 29 2.40 2.37 -1.43
CA LEU A 29 1.40 2.62 -0.39
C LEU A 29 0.99 4.10 -0.29
N ARG A 30 1.97 5.00 -0.35
CA ARG A 30 1.77 6.46 -0.32
C ARG A 30 1.07 7.03 -1.56
N THR A 31 1.05 6.29 -2.67
CA THR A 31 0.47 6.74 -3.95
C THR A 31 -0.77 5.97 -4.38
N ALA A 32 -1.09 4.85 -3.73
CA ALA A 32 -2.18 3.97 -4.12
C ALA A 32 -3.54 4.67 -3.97
N ASP A 33 -4.39 4.54 -4.99
CA ASP A 33 -5.76 5.04 -4.95
C ASP A 33 -6.70 4.11 -4.17
N ALA A 34 -6.36 2.82 -4.10
CA ALA A 34 -7.06 1.80 -3.31
C ALA A 34 -6.06 0.82 -2.70
N ILE A 35 -6.31 0.40 -1.46
CA ILE A 35 -5.47 -0.52 -0.70
C ILE A 35 -6.34 -1.68 -0.22
N VAL A 36 -5.91 -2.91 -0.46
CA VAL A 36 -6.53 -4.12 0.09
C VAL A 36 -5.48 -4.81 0.93
N PHE A 37 -5.83 -5.14 2.17
CA PHE A 37 -4.92 -5.74 3.14
C PHE A 37 -5.65 -6.75 4.01
N ASP A 38 -4.90 -7.66 4.61
CA ASP A 38 -5.42 -8.64 5.55
C ASP A 38 -5.05 -8.28 7.00
N ARG A 39 -5.53 -9.10 7.96
CA ARG A 39 -5.35 -8.88 9.40
C ARG A 39 -3.90 -8.94 9.87
N LEU A 40 -2.96 -9.52 9.10
CA LEU A 40 -1.55 -9.60 9.47
C LEU A 40 -0.81 -8.29 9.17
N ALA A 41 -1.33 -7.46 8.27
CA ALA A 41 -0.77 -6.14 8.03
C ALA A 41 -1.00 -5.21 9.23
N SER A 42 0.09 -4.65 9.76
CA SER A 42 0.02 -3.71 10.88
C SER A 42 -0.78 -2.46 10.48
N PRO A 43 -1.81 -2.04 11.25
CA PRO A 43 -2.57 -0.83 10.98
C PRO A 43 -1.71 0.44 10.94
N ARG A 44 -0.52 0.42 11.56
CA ARG A 44 0.43 1.54 11.53
C ARG A 44 0.91 1.84 10.10
N LEU A 45 0.97 0.86 9.21
CA LEU A 45 1.31 1.08 7.81
C LEU A 45 0.24 1.90 7.09
N LEU A 46 -1.03 1.77 7.47
CA LEU A 46 -2.12 2.52 6.84
C LEU A 46 -2.04 4.02 7.12
N LEU A 47 -1.27 4.45 8.13
CA LEU A 47 -0.98 5.87 8.37
C LEU A 47 -0.11 6.48 7.27
N GLU A 48 0.63 5.65 6.52
CA GLU A 48 1.43 6.05 5.37
C GLU A 48 0.60 6.11 4.08
N ALA A 49 -0.65 5.65 4.11
CA ALA A 49 -1.50 5.68 2.94
C ALA A 49 -1.84 7.12 2.55
N ARG A 50 -2.08 7.32 1.25
CA ARG A 50 -2.64 8.57 0.76
C ARG A 50 -3.95 8.87 1.46
N THR A 51 -4.16 10.10 1.92
CA THR A 51 -5.38 10.49 2.67
C THR A 51 -6.68 10.25 1.89
N SER A 52 -6.63 10.30 0.56
CA SER A 52 -7.76 10.03 -0.33
C SER A 52 -7.84 8.58 -0.81
N ALA A 53 -6.99 7.68 -0.32
CA ALA A 53 -7.02 6.27 -0.69
C ALA A 53 -8.29 5.60 -0.15
N LYS A 54 -8.86 4.71 -0.96
CA LYS A 54 -9.91 3.79 -0.51
C LYS A 54 -9.27 2.60 0.20
N MET A 55 -9.85 2.18 1.31
CA MET A 55 -9.39 1.04 2.14
C MET A 55 -10.29 -0.17 1.94
#